data_AF-A0A953QXL3-F1
#
_entry.id   AF-A0A953QXL3-F1
#
_cell.length_a   1.000
_cell.length_b   1.000
_cell.length_c   1.000
_cell.angle_alpha   90.00
_cell.angle_beta   90.00
_cell.angle_gamma   90.00
#
_symmetry.space_group_name_H-M   'P 1'
#
loop_
_entity.id
_entity.type
_entity.pdbx_description
1 polymer ?
#
loop_
_entity_poly.entity_id
_entity_poly.type
_entity_poly.pdbx_seq_one_letter_code
_entity_poly.pdbx_strand_id
1 'polypeptide(L)'
;MKERVGIEEGLSCFLLEQEGILFSEGQQELYALNTPATYVWCCLEEGMTPGEMGAAFSASFDVPRDQALRTIGDLLSRWQAFGYLRGVPDMARSEIDWTTALGRLMASPALREEFRSSPAAVARKLRVASSDRRAFVSLRPADVELEAQQFEERKRAQPVENVFESGRFVLWSSEAGESGQSILRAALEARARHSGRMNRVRYYRLLTTTFAIRFSSAAEQARVHPTLAHLEIEPARVDVALEVLGTPAGHVLVDGIAPFSFCRDLDRLAPRFKTWLLQTVVRRHSYFLELHAGVVSNGEKCVLLPAAPGSGKTTLTAALAAAGFQYFSDEIALLEEPDLEVRPVPISLSVKSGATDILAPLFPQRRRLARHTREDFESVTYLNPPAASLRYEANRTYPAGWIVFPQYSPGVTTELRPIGKAEALARLVREILVVAKPLDKRTVRSLVEWIQRVECYELPNSSLSQAVELIGRLLKGPHPNS
;
A
#
# COMPACT_ATOMS: atom_id res chain seq x y z
N MET A 1 24.62 40.33 -10.73
CA MET A 1 23.29 39.72 -10.86
C MET A 1 23.15 38.75 -9.69
N LYS A 2 22.20 38.95 -8.76
CA LYS A 2 22.03 38.03 -7.62
C LYS A 2 21.70 36.64 -8.18
N GLU A 3 22.50 35.62 -7.85
CA GLU A 3 22.27 34.21 -8.23
C GLU A 3 20.99 33.70 -7.54
N ARG A 4 19.85 33.87 -8.20
CA ARG A 4 18.57 33.32 -7.75
C ARG A 4 18.46 31.87 -8.23
N VAL A 5 18.10 31.00 -7.30
CA VAL A 5 17.77 29.60 -7.59
C VAL A 5 16.41 29.55 -8.28
N GLY A 6 16.32 28.90 -9.44
CA GLY A 6 15.07 28.71 -10.15
C GLY A 6 14.38 27.41 -9.73
N ILE A 7 13.06 27.46 -9.52
CA ILE A 7 12.22 26.27 -9.33
C ILE A 7 11.80 25.76 -10.71
N GLU A 8 11.86 24.45 -10.94
CA GLU A 8 11.39 23.86 -12.20
C GLU A 8 9.87 23.98 -12.39
N GLU A 9 9.44 24.04 -13.65
CA GLU A 9 8.01 24.10 -13.98
C GLU A 9 7.30 22.80 -13.61
N GLY A 10 6.01 22.88 -13.27
CA GLY A 10 5.20 21.71 -12.89
C GLY A 10 5.41 21.25 -11.44
N LEU A 11 6.16 21.99 -10.63
CA LEU A 11 6.26 21.77 -9.19
C LEU A 11 5.20 22.57 -8.44
N SER A 12 4.61 21.96 -7.41
CA SER A 12 3.68 22.63 -6.50
C SER A 12 3.95 22.19 -5.07
N CYS A 13 4.06 23.17 -4.15
CA CYS A 13 4.11 22.91 -2.72
C CYS A 13 2.72 23.06 -2.10
N PHE A 14 2.38 22.14 -1.20
CA PHE A 14 1.16 22.17 -0.40
C PHE A 14 1.53 22.09 1.07
N LEU A 15 1.02 23.03 1.87
CA LEU A 15 1.28 23.06 3.31
C LEU A 15 0.33 22.12 4.05
N LEU A 16 0.90 21.31 4.95
CA LEU A 16 0.23 20.45 5.91
C LEU A 16 0.75 20.81 7.30
N GLU A 17 -0.03 21.60 8.04
CA GLU A 17 0.37 22.12 9.36
C GLU A 17 1.69 22.93 9.26
N GLN A 18 2.79 22.46 9.86
CA GLN A 18 4.12 23.07 9.77
C GLN A 18 5.04 22.36 8.77
N GLU A 19 4.51 21.40 8.02
CA GLU A 19 5.21 20.58 7.04
C GLU A 19 4.68 20.84 5.64
N GLY A 20 5.37 20.31 4.63
CA GLY A 20 5.08 20.58 3.23
C GLY A 20 5.06 19.30 2.40
N ILE A 21 4.29 19.30 1.32
CA ILE A 21 4.29 18.24 0.31
C ILE A 21 4.64 18.88 -1.01
N LEU A 22 5.78 18.48 -1.58
CA LEU A 22 6.14 18.83 -2.96
C LEU A 22 5.51 17.81 -3.90
N PHE A 23 4.85 18.31 -4.93
CA PHE A 23 4.32 17.52 -6.02
C PHE A 23 5.02 17.91 -7.32
N SER A 24 5.59 16.93 -8.01
CA SER A 24 6.12 17.07 -9.36
C SER A 24 5.14 16.46 -10.35
N GLU A 25 4.42 17.29 -11.11
CA GLU A 25 3.42 16.83 -12.07
C GLU A 25 4.06 16.04 -13.22
N GLY A 26 5.22 16.49 -13.70
CA GLY A 26 5.95 15.81 -14.78
C GLY A 26 6.53 14.45 -14.37
N GLN A 27 6.92 14.29 -13.10
CA GLN A 27 7.49 13.04 -12.59
C GLN A 27 6.45 12.15 -11.88
N GLN A 28 5.26 12.67 -11.59
CA GLN A 28 4.20 12.01 -10.79
C GLN A 28 4.69 11.58 -9.40
N GLU A 29 5.48 12.45 -8.75
CA GLU A 29 6.09 12.19 -7.45
C GLU A 29 5.56 13.13 -6.37
N LEU A 30 5.37 12.59 -5.16
CA LEU A 30 5.10 13.35 -3.94
C LEU A 30 6.28 13.20 -2.98
N TYR A 31 6.76 14.33 -2.45
CA TYR A 31 7.87 14.36 -1.50
C TYR A 31 7.49 15.15 -0.25
N ALA A 32 7.51 14.49 0.90
CA ALA A 32 7.23 15.12 2.19
C ALA A 32 8.44 15.91 2.70
N LEU A 33 8.17 17.14 3.11
CA LEU A 33 9.11 18.08 3.70
C LEU A 33 8.82 18.20 5.20
N ASN A 34 9.86 18.02 6.02
CA ASN A 34 9.79 18.42 7.42
C ASN A 34 9.76 19.95 7.53
N THR A 35 9.54 20.47 8.74
CA THR A 35 9.40 21.92 8.98
C THR A 35 10.57 22.76 8.47
N PRO A 36 11.85 22.42 8.74
CA PRO A 36 12.97 23.18 8.18
C PRO A 36 13.02 23.19 6.65
N ALA A 37 12.77 22.05 6.00
CA ALA A 37 12.78 21.97 4.54
C ALA A 37 11.61 22.75 3.93
N THR A 38 10.43 22.70 4.56
CA THR A 38 9.25 23.47 4.14
C THR A 38 9.54 24.97 4.17
N TYR A 39 10.16 25.45 5.24
CA TYR A 39 10.57 26.85 5.37
C TYR A 39 11.50 27.28 4.24
N VAL A 40 12.55 26.50 3.97
CA VAL A 40 13.51 26.80 2.89
C VAL A 40 12.81 26.82 1.53
N TRP A 41 11.85 25.91 1.30
CA TRP A 41 11.05 25.92 0.08
C TRP A 41 10.20 27.17 -0.06
N CYS A 42 9.51 27.60 1.00
CA CYS A 42 8.74 28.84 1.00
C CYS A 42 9.63 30.06 0.68
N CYS A 43 10.84 30.13 1.24
CA CYS A 43 11.78 31.19 0.89
C CYS A 43 12.22 31.16 -0.59
N LEU A 44 12.32 29.97 -1.20
CA LEU A 44 12.59 29.85 -2.64
C LEU A 44 11.42 30.38 -3.47
N GLU A 45 10.17 30.07 -3.09
CA GLU A 45 8.97 30.59 -3.76
C GLU A 45 8.86 32.12 -3.64
N GLU A 46 9.33 32.70 -2.53
CA GLU A 46 9.45 34.15 -2.32
C GLU A 46 10.62 34.79 -3.08
N GLY A 47 11.45 33.99 -3.76
CA GLY A 47 12.57 34.47 -4.58
C GLY A 47 13.76 34.99 -3.75
N MET A 48 13.89 34.53 -2.50
CA MET A 48 15.03 34.86 -1.63
C MET A 48 16.32 34.23 -2.16
N THR A 49 17.45 34.92 -1.96
CA THR A 49 18.78 34.36 -2.23
C THR A 49 19.25 33.46 -1.08
N PRO A 50 20.17 32.51 -1.30
CA PRO A 50 20.66 31.62 -0.23
C PRO A 50 21.20 32.37 1.00
N GLY A 51 21.82 33.53 0.81
CA GLY A 51 22.31 34.38 1.90
C GLY A 51 21.19 35.03 2.73
N GLU A 52 20.10 35.43 2.08
CA GLU A 52 18.89 35.96 2.73
C GLU A 52 18.15 34.83 3.46
N MET A 53 18.00 33.65 2.82
CA MET A 53 17.45 32.46 3.45
C MET A 53 18.22 32.07 4.71
N GLY A 54 19.56 32.07 4.65
CA GLY A 54 20.40 31.70 5.80
C GLY A 54 20.24 32.64 6.99
N ALA A 55 20.08 33.95 6.75
CA ALA A 55 19.80 34.91 7.81
C ALA A 55 18.40 34.70 8.42
N ALA A 56 17.39 34.51 7.58
CA ALA A 56 16.02 34.30 8.02
C ALA A 56 15.85 32.96 8.77
N PHE A 57 16.42 31.88 8.25
CA PHE A 57 16.42 30.56 8.88
C PHE A 57 17.13 30.56 10.23
N SER A 58 18.30 31.22 10.33
CA SER A 58 19.03 31.38 11.59
C SER A 58 18.18 32.06 12.67
N ALA A 59 17.45 33.12 12.29
CA ALA A 59 16.54 33.81 13.21
C ALA A 59 15.30 32.98 13.59
N SER A 60 14.69 32.27 12.62
CA SER A 60 13.46 31.51 12.84
C SER A 60 13.66 30.23 13.66
N PHE A 61 14.82 29.58 13.54
CA PHE A 61 15.10 28.30 14.21
C PHE A 61 16.14 28.42 15.35
N ASP A 62 16.59 29.63 15.67
CA ASP A 62 17.62 29.92 16.69
C ASP A 62 18.89 29.07 16.53
N VAL A 63 19.42 29.03 15.30
CA VAL A 63 20.66 28.29 14.97
C VAL A 63 21.73 29.24 14.43
N PRO A 64 23.03 28.95 14.66
CA PRO A 64 24.12 29.72 14.07
C PRO A 64 24.00 29.87 12.56
N ARG A 65 24.32 31.06 12.03
CA ARG A 65 24.17 31.37 10.60
C ARG A 65 24.94 30.43 9.68
N ASP A 66 26.12 29.99 10.10
CA ASP A 66 26.92 29.01 9.38
C ASP A 66 26.20 27.65 9.32
N GLN A 67 25.56 27.21 10.40
CA GLN A 67 24.74 26.00 10.42
C GLN A 67 23.51 26.14 9.52
N ALA A 68 22.80 27.27 9.56
CA ALA A 68 21.67 27.55 8.69
C ALA A 68 22.05 27.46 7.20
N LEU A 69 23.17 28.09 6.81
CA LEU A 69 23.67 28.06 5.44
C LEU A 69 24.07 26.64 5.00
N ARG A 70 24.61 25.81 5.90
CA ARG A 70 24.89 24.40 5.62
C ARG A 70 23.62 23.61 5.34
N THR A 71 22.64 23.70 6.23
CA THR A 71 21.34 23.02 6.09
C THR A 71 20.65 23.41 4.77
N ILE A 72 20.63 24.70 4.45
CA ILE A 72 20.08 25.20 3.18
C ILE A 72 20.88 24.63 1.99
N GLY A 73 22.21 24.68 2.03
CA GLY A 73 23.06 24.15 0.96
C GLY A 73 22.82 22.67 0.66
N ASP A 74 22.67 21.85 1.70
CA ASP A 74 22.36 20.42 1.56
C ASP A 74 20.97 20.17 0.96
N LEU A 75 19.96 20.94 1.38
CA LEU A 75 18.59 20.86 0.83
C LEU A 75 18.56 21.26 -0.66
N LEU A 76 19.18 22.40 -1.00
CA LEU A 76 19.25 22.89 -2.38
C LEU A 76 19.99 21.90 -3.28
N SER A 77 21.11 21.34 -2.82
CA SER A 77 21.87 20.33 -3.56
C SER A 77 21.06 19.06 -3.79
N ARG A 78 20.29 18.62 -2.78
CA ARG A 78 19.42 17.45 -2.88
C ARG A 78 18.29 17.67 -3.88
N TRP A 79 17.58 18.79 -3.80
CA TRP A 79 16.51 19.11 -4.74
C TRP A 79 17.02 19.35 -6.16
N GLN A 80 18.22 19.90 -6.34
CA GLN A 80 18.88 19.94 -7.64
C GLN A 80 19.15 18.53 -8.19
N ALA A 81 19.59 17.59 -7.35
CA ALA A 81 19.84 16.21 -7.76
C ALA A 81 18.54 15.46 -8.15
N PHE A 82 17.40 15.81 -7.55
CA PHE A 82 16.07 15.34 -7.98
C PHE A 82 15.55 16.06 -9.25
N GLY A 83 16.30 17.05 -9.75
CA GLY A 83 15.89 17.84 -10.91
C GLY A 83 14.75 18.80 -10.59
N TYR A 84 14.60 19.24 -9.34
CA TYR A 84 13.55 20.18 -8.93
C TYR A 84 14.00 21.65 -9.00
N LEU A 85 15.32 21.90 -8.99
CA LEU A 85 15.91 23.24 -8.99
C LEU A 85 16.95 23.43 -10.09
N ARG A 86 17.05 24.66 -10.61
CA ARG A 86 18.07 25.13 -11.56
C ARG A 86 18.89 26.29 -10.97
N GLY A 87 20.13 26.42 -11.45
CA GLY A 87 20.98 27.54 -11.08
C GLY A 87 21.33 27.60 -9.59
N VAL A 88 21.38 26.45 -8.90
CA VAL A 88 21.86 26.37 -7.52
C VAL A 88 23.33 26.79 -7.51
N PRO A 89 23.69 27.88 -6.83
CA PRO A 89 25.08 28.34 -6.79
C PRO A 89 25.94 27.31 -6.07
N ASP A 90 27.23 27.26 -6.42
CA ASP A 90 28.21 26.40 -5.74
C ASP A 90 28.49 26.97 -4.34
N MET A 91 27.52 26.78 -3.45
CA MET A 91 27.59 27.13 -2.04
C MET A 91 28.71 26.26 -1.47
N ALA A 92 29.83 26.89 -1.07
CA ALA A 92 31.05 26.25 -0.60
C ALA A 92 30.71 24.98 0.21
N ARG A 93 30.79 23.81 -0.44
CA ARG A 93 30.28 22.56 0.14
C ARG A 93 30.93 22.36 1.51
N SER A 94 30.17 22.45 2.59
CA SER A 94 30.75 22.35 3.92
C SER A 94 31.28 20.95 4.17
N GLU A 95 32.13 20.81 5.19
CA GLU A 95 32.43 19.48 5.67
C GLU A 95 31.12 18.79 6.14
N ILE A 96 30.96 17.50 5.85
CA ILE A 96 29.79 16.70 6.24
C ILE A 96 30.12 15.86 7.48
N ASP A 97 29.14 15.69 8.35
CA ASP A 97 29.27 14.84 9.54
C ASP A 97 29.41 13.35 9.18
N TRP A 98 29.89 12.57 10.15
CA TRP A 98 30.02 11.12 10.09
C TRP A 98 28.85 10.38 9.43
N THR A 99 27.64 10.65 9.92
CA THR A 99 26.41 9.93 9.59
C THR A 99 26.05 10.16 8.13
N THR A 100 26.14 11.43 7.69
CA THR A 100 25.90 11.82 6.30
C THR A 100 26.94 11.20 5.35
N ALA A 101 28.21 11.19 5.75
CA ALA A 101 29.28 10.57 4.98
C ALA A 101 29.07 9.06 4.83
N LEU A 102 28.68 8.38 5.91
CA LEU A 102 28.40 6.95 5.92
C LEU A 102 27.19 6.61 5.04
N GLY A 103 26.11 7.40 5.12
CA GLY A 103 24.94 7.24 4.25
C GLY A 103 25.28 7.37 2.76
N ARG A 104 26.05 8.38 2.37
CA ARG A 104 26.52 8.57 0.97
C ARG A 104 27.43 7.44 0.52
N LEU A 105 28.30 6.96 1.40
CA LEU A 105 29.19 5.83 1.13
C LEU A 105 28.38 4.54 0.89
N MET A 106 27.41 4.21 1.74
CA MET A 106 26.59 3.00 1.60
C MET A 106 25.74 3.03 0.31
N ALA A 107 25.13 4.18 0.01
CA ALA A 107 24.19 4.33 -1.10
C ALA A 107 24.83 4.33 -2.50
N SER A 108 26.16 4.44 -2.63
CA SER A 108 26.84 4.60 -3.92
C SER A 108 27.91 3.51 -4.15
N PRO A 109 27.65 2.53 -5.04
CA PRO A 109 28.61 1.48 -5.37
C PRO A 109 29.97 2.01 -5.82
N ALA A 110 30.00 3.10 -6.59
CA ALA A 110 31.24 3.73 -7.06
C ALA A 110 32.09 4.30 -5.93
N LEU A 111 31.43 4.88 -4.90
CA LEU A 111 32.14 5.39 -3.72
C LEU A 111 32.66 4.25 -2.85
N ARG A 112 31.95 3.11 -2.75
CA ARG A 112 32.42 1.93 -2.03
C ARG A 112 33.63 1.29 -2.69
N GLU A 113 33.66 1.22 -4.03
CA GLU A 113 34.82 0.75 -4.78
C GLU A 113 36.05 1.65 -4.55
N GLU A 114 35.86 2.96 -4.66
CA GLU A 114 36.92 3.93 -4.39
C GLU A 114 37.37 3.89 -2.92
N PHE A 115 36.46 3.62 -1.99
CA PHE A 115 36.78 3.50 -0.57
C PHE A 115 37.62 2.26 -0.26
N ARG A 116 37.46 1.14 -0.99
CA ARG A 116 38.32 -0.05 -0.83
C ARG A 116 39.78 0.24 -1.14
N SER A 117 40.04 1.10 -2.12
CA SER A 117 41.39 1.45 -2.56
C SER A 117 41.96 2.66 -1.83
N SER A 118 41.14 3.66 -1.48
CA SER A 118 41.61 4.87 -0.81
C SER A 118 40.54 5.54 0.08
N PRO A 119 40.36 5.06 1.33
CA PRO A 119 39.42 5.67 2.28
C PRO A 119 39.65 7.16 2.51
N ALA A 120 40.92 7.61 2.54
CA ALA A 120 41.28 9.01 2.73
C ALA A 120 40.99 9.90 1.51
N ALA A 121 41.02 9.33 0.30
CA ALA A 121 40.59 10.05 -0.90
C ALA A 121 39.07 10.23 -0.89
N VAL A 122 38.32 9.19 -0.55
CA VAL A 122 36.86 9.26 -0.40
C VAL A 122 36.46 10.22 0.73
N ALA A 123 37.16 10.22 1.86
CA ALA A 123 36.92 11.16 2.95
C ALA A 123 37.16 12.63 2.54
N ARG A 124 38.12 12.90 1.65
CA ARG A 124 38.33 14.23 1.07
C ARG A 124 37.27 14.57 0.02
N LYS A 125 36.93 13.61 -0.85
CA LYS A 125 35.91 13.75 -1.90
C LYS A 125 34.53 14.01 -1.34
N LEU A 126 34.18 13.34 -0.24
CA LEU A 126 32.96 13.55 0.53
C LEU A 126 33.05 14.75 1.47
N ARG A 127 34.24 15.32 1.67
CA ARG A 127 34.53 16.40 2.62
C ARG A 127 34.10 16.03 4.05
N VAL A 128 34.45 14.84 4.53
CA VAL A 128 34.14 14.42 5.91
C VAL A 128 34.80 15.37 6.90
N ALA A 129 34.04 15.80 7.91
CA ALA A 129 34.47 16.70 8.97
C ALA A 129 35.80 16.28 9.58
N SER A 130 36.64 17.26 9.87
CA SER A 130 37.98 17.05 10.43
C SER A 130 37.96 16.21 11.71
N SER A 131 36.93 16.37 12.55
CA SER A 131 36.68 15.59 13.77
C SER A 131 36.38 14.11 13.49
N ASP A 132 35.74 13.83 12.35
CA ASP A 132 35.15 12.53 12.03
C ASP A 132 36.01 11.74 11.03
N ARG A 133 36.91 12.43 10.32
CA ARG A 133 37.76 11.87 9.26
C ARG A 133 38.60 10.68 9.74
N ARG A 134 39.13 10.72 10.96
CA ARG A 134 39.94 9.62 11.52
C ARG A 134 39.12 8.35 11.69
N ALA A 135 37.91 8.48 12.24
CA ALA A 135 37.01 7.34 12.36
C ALA A 135 36.62 6.84 10.95
N PHE A 136 36.48 7.73 9.96
CA PHE A 136 35.78 7.39 8.72
C PHE A 136 36.69 6.58 7.84
N VAL A 137 37.95 7.00 7.82
CA VAL A 137 39.06 6.27 7.21
C VAL A 137 39.33 4.93 7.91
N SER A 138 38.95 4.76 9.17
CA SER A 138 39.18 3.51 9.93
C SER A 138 38.11 2.43 9.70
N LEU A 139 37.04 2.73 8.97
CA LEU A 139 36.02 1.74 8.61
C LEU A 139 36.64 0.62 7.76
N ARG A 140 36.30 -0.63 8.10
CA ARG A 140 36.72 -1.78 7.28
C ARG A 140 35.84 -1.85 6.03
N PRO A 141 36.41 -1.88 4.81
CA PRO A 141 35.60 -1.92 3.60
C PRO A 141 34.64 -3.12 3.52
N ALA A 142 34.99 -4.25 4.14
CA ALA A 142 34.11 -5.42 4.23
C ALA A 142 32.85 -5.16 5.08
N ASP A 143 32.96 -4.41 6.18
CA ASP A 143 31.81 -4.06 7.03
C ASP A 143 30.91 -3.05 6.31
N VAL A 144 31.51 -2.08 5.61
CA VAL A 144 30.77 -1.10 4.79
C VAL A 144 29.99 -1.81 3.67
N GLU A 145 30.56 -2.84 3.05
CA GLU A 145 29.89 -3.63 2.02
C GLU A 145 28.74 -4.45 2.61
N LEU A 146 28.94 -5.08 3.77
CA LEU A 146 27.90 -5.84 4.48
C LEU A 146 26.72 -4.95 4.88
N GLU A 147 26.99 -3.79 5.49
CA GLU A 147 25.96 -2.82 5.87
C GLU A 147 25.25 -2.23 4.63
N ALA A 148 25.98 -1.96 3.54
CA ALA A 148 25.37 -1.50 2.30
C ALA A 148 24.47 -2.56 1.65
N GLN A 149 24.83 -3.85 1.74
CA GLN A 149 23.98 -4.95 1.30
C GLN A 149 22.72 -5.05 2.15
N GLN A 150 22.83 -4.96 3.48
CA GLN A 150 21.66 -4.93 4.38
C GLN A 150 20.79 -3.69 4.16
N PHE A 151 21.39 -2.54 3.87
CA PHE A 151 20.69 -1.30 3.55
C PHE A 151 19.94 -1.41 2.22
N GLU A 152 20.58 -1.95 1.18
CA GLU A 152 19.91 -2.24 -0.10
C GLU A 152 18.89 -3.38 0.02
N GLU A 153 19.09 -4.36 0.88
CA GLU A 153 18.09 -5.38 1.20
C GLU A 153 16.91 -4.78 1.95
N ARG A 154 17.09 -3.84 2.90
CA ARG A 154 15.99 -3.12 3.55
C ARG A 154 15.25 -2.20 2.59
N LYS A 155 15.97 -1.59 1.64
CA LYS A 155 15.40 -0.78 0.56
C LYS A 155 14.68 -1.64 -0.49
N ARG A 156 15.20 -2.83 -0.80
CA ARG A 156 14.55 -3.87 -1.63
C ARG A 156 13.50 -4.67 -0.88
N ALA A 157 13.46 -4.63 0.45
CA ALA A 157 12.42 -5.16 1.34
C ALA A 157 11.38 -4.08 1.70
N GLN A 158 11.61 -2.84 1.26
CA GLN A 158 10.58 -1.87 0.90
C GLN A 158 10.49 -1.72 -0.63
N PRO A 159 10.36 -2.81 -1.41
CA PRO A 159 9.95 -2.64 -2.77
C PRO A 159 8.48 -2.23 -2.71
N VAL A 160 8.11 -1.28 -3.56
CA VAL A 160 6.82 -1.35 -4.20
C VAL A 160 6.84 -2.63 -5.03
N GLU A 161 6.65 -3.77 -4.36
CA GLU A 161 6.17 -4.98 -5.03
C GLU A 161 4.70 -4.71 -5.31
N ASN A 162 4.48 -3.96 -6.38
CA ASN A 162 3.27 -4.05 -7.16
C ASN A 162 3.19 -5.48 -7.69
N VAL A 163 2.75 -6.41 -6.83
CA VAL A 163 2.15 -7.68 -7.26
C VAL A 163 0.72 -7.39 -7.69
N PHE A 164 0.62 -6.56 -8.71
CA PHE A 164 -0.44 -6.58 -9.68
C PHE A 164 0.26 -6.22 -10.98
N GLU A 165 0.94 -7.21 -11.55
CA GLU A 165 1.32 -7.15 -12.95
C GLU A 165 0.10 -6.64 -13.70
N SER A 166 0.28 -5.46 -14.26
CA SER A 166 -0.54 -4.86 -15.30
C SER A 166 -1.17 -5.96 -16.13
N GLY A 167 -2.50 -5.90 -16.27
CA GLY A 167 -3.34 -6.83 -17.02
C GLY A 167 -2.89 -7.05 -18.46
N ARG A 168 -1.79 -7.75 -18.64
CA ARG A 168 -1.46 -8.51 -19.83
C ARG A 168 -2.15 -9.84 -19.64
N PHE A 169 -3.27 -10.00 -20.34
CA PHE A 169 -3.74 -11.31 -20.71
C PHE A 169 -2.56 -12.07 -21.34
N VAL A 170 -1.90 -12.94 -20.57
CA VAL A 170 -1.01 -13.96 -21.13
C VAL A 170 -1.92 -15.04 -21.73
N LEU A 171 -2.62 -14.66 -22.80
CA LEU A 171 -2.86 -15.61 -23.88
C LEU A 171 -1.45 -15.99 -24.39
N TRP A 172 -1.25 -17.24 -24.78
CA TRP A 172 -0.02 -17.77 -25.38
C TRP A 172 1.11 -18.15 -24.39
N SER A 173 0.95 -19.25 -23.62
CA SER A 173 2.00 -20.30 -23.40
C SER A 173 1.87 -21.16 -22.14
N SER A 174 0.86 -21.01 -21.27
CA SER A 174 0.73 -21.93 -20.13
C SER A 174 0.27 -23.33 -20.59
N GLU A 175 1.18 -24.31 -20.47
CA GLU A 175 0.89 -25.73 -20.67
C GLU A 175 -0.14 -26.19 -19.64
N ALA A 176 -1.26 -26.73 -20.12
CA ALA A 176 -2.27 -27.37 -19.28
C ALA A 176 -2.16 -28.89 -19.44
N GLY A 177 -1.59 -29.56 -18.44
CA GLY A 177 -1.60 -31.03 -18.32
C GLY A 177 -0.35 -31.77 -18.81
N GLU A 178 -0.41 -33.10 -18.75
CA GLU A 178 0.72 -34.04 -18.93
C GLU A 178 1.32 -34.06 -20.36
N SER A 179 0.74 -33.32 -21.32
CA SER A 179 1.08 -33.45 -22.75
C SER A 179 1.22 -32.12 -23.51
N GLY A 180 1.70 -31.04 -22.89
CA GLY A 180 2.03 -29.78 -23.57
C GLY A 180 0.88 -29.09 -24.32
N GLN A 181 -0.38 -29.40 -23.97
CA GLN A 181 -1.56 -28.82 -24.62
C GLN A 181 -1.81 -27.39 -24.14
N SER A 182 -2.32 -26.52 -25.02
CA SER A 182 -2.67 -25.14 -24.66
C SER A 182 -3.94 -25.09 -23.81
N ILE A 183 -3.99 -24.15 -22.86
CA ILE A 183 -5.16 -23.90 -22.00
C ILE A 183 -6.46 -23.67 -22.79
N LEU A 184 -6.36 -23.07 -23.99
CA LEU A 184 -7.49 -22.86 -24.89
C LEU A 184 -8.10 -24.17 -25.37
N ARG A 185 -7.26 -25.11 -25.80
CA ARG A 185 -7.70 -26.42 -26.26
C ARG A 185 -8.33 -27.21 -25.10
N ALA A 186 -7.70 -27.21 -23.93
CA ALA A 186 -8.23 -27.84 -22.73
C ALA A 186 -9.61 -27.27 -22.35
N ALA A 187 -9.80 -25.96 -22.45
CA ALA A 187 -11.09 -25.30 -22.19
C ALA A 187 -12.18 -25.75 -23.18
N LEU A 188 -11.88 -25.75 -24.48
CA LEU A 188 -12.83 -26.16 -25.52
C LEU A 188 -13.25 -27.63 -25.38
N GLU A 189 -12.29 -28.52 -25.16
CA GLU A 189 -12.55 -29.95 -24.93
C GLU A 189 -13.33 -30.19 -23.63
N ALA A 190 -13.05 -29.44 -22.57
CA ALA A 190 -13.82 -29.50 -21.33
C ALA A 190 -15.26 -29.02 -21.52
N ARG A 191 -15.46 -27.89 -22.21
CA ARG A 191 -16.79 -27.36 -22.50
C ARG A 191 -17.61 -28.34 -23.33
N ALA A 192 -17.01 -29.00 -24.33
CA ALA A 192 -17.67 -30.05 -25.10
C ALA A 192 -18.07 -31.25 -24.21
N ARG A 193 -17.18 -31.71 -23.32
CA ARG A 193 -17.46 -32.82 -22.39
C ARG A 193 -18.57 -32.52 -21.39
N HIS A 194 -18.71 -31.25 -21.00
CA HIS A 194 -19.69 -30.79 -20.01
C HIS A 194 -20.94 -30.15 -20.62
N SER A 195 -21.06 -30.13 -21.96
CA SER A 195 -22.23 -29.62 -22.67
C SER A 195 -23.51 -30.33 -22.17
N GLY A 196 -24.48 -29.56 -21.69
CA GLY A 196 -25.72 -30.08 -21.08
C GLY A 196 -25.63 -30.54 -19.62
N ARG A 197 -24.45 -30.50 -18.98
CA ARG A 197 -24.23 -30.85 -17.55
C ARG A 197 -23.89 -29.66 -16.65
N MET A 198 -23.71 -28.47 -17.22
CA MET A 198 -23.41 -27.22 -16.51
C MET A 198 -24.66 -26.60 -15.84
N ASN A 199 -25.40 -27.40 -15.07
CA ASN A 199 -26.65 -26.96 -14.43
C ASN A 199 -26.41 -26.33 -13.05
N ARG A 200 -25.15 -26.22 -12.62
CA ARG A 200 -24.76 -25.66 -11.32
C ARG A 200 -24.35 -24.21 -11.53
N VAL A 201 -25.34 -23.33 -11.54
CA VAL A 201 -25.13 -21.89 -11.66
C VAL A 201 -25.45 -21.22 -10.34
N ARG A 202 -24.58 -20.31 -9.90
CA ARG A 202 -24.83 -19.42 -8.77
C ARG A 202 -24.60 -17.97 -9.18
N TYR A 203 -25.35 -17.08 -8.56
CA TYR A 203 -25.36 -15.66 -8.88
C TYR A 203 -24.84 -14.85 -7.70
N TYR A 204 -24.00 -13.86 -7.97
CA TYR A 204 -23.37 -13.05 -6.95
C TYR A 204 -23.38 -11.59 -7.35
N ARG A 205 -23.29 -10.69 -6.37
CA ARG A 205 -23.09 -9.26 -6.62
C ARG A 205 -22.00 -8.72 -5.71
N LEU A 206 -21.09 -7.94 -6.30
CA LEU A 206 -20.12 -7.14 -5.59
C LEU A 206 -20.00 -5.79 -6.30
N LEU A 207 -20.11 -4.71 -5.52
CA LEU A 207 -20.32 -3.36 -6.05
C LEU A 207 -21.54 -3.35 -6.99
N THR A 208 -21.39 -2.76 -8.17
CA THR A 208 -22.42 -2.68 -9.21
C THR A 208 -22.42 -3.88 -10.17
N THR A 209 -21.48 -4.83 -10.04
CA THR A 209 -21.31 -5.92 -11.00
C THR A 209 -21.99 -7.20 -10.51
N THR A 210 -22.82 -7.78 -11.37
CA THR A 210 -23.49 -9.07 -11.14
C THR A 210 -22.79 -10.21 -11.91
N PHE A 211 -22.51 -11.29 -11.21
CA PHE A 211 -21.77 -12.45 -11.70
C PHE A 211 -22.67 -13.68 -11.79
N ALA A 212 -22.46 -14.51 -12.81
CA ALA A 212 -22.91 -15.90 -12.79
C ALA A 212 -21.70 -16.83 -12.88
N ILE A 213 -21.57 -17.74 -11.91
CA ILE A 213 -20.52 -18.76 -11.94
C ILE A 213 -21.17 -20.10 -12.25
N ARG A 214 -20.69 -20.75 -13.31
CA ARG A 214 -21.09 -22.11 -13.68
C ARG A 214 -19.99 -23.10 -13.32
N PHE A 215 -20.37 -24.17 -12.64
CA PHE A 215 -19.45 -25.23 -12.22
C PHE A 215 -19.72 -26.51 -13.00
N SER A 216 -18.66 -27.17 -13.47
CA SER A 216 -18.78 -28.48 -14.11
C SER A 216 -19.01 -29.61 -13.10
N SER A 217 -18.63 -29.41 -11.83
CA SER A 217 -18.75 -30.40 -10.76
C SER A 217 -19.17 -29.80 -9.41
N ALA A 218 -19.74 -30.63 -8.54
CA ALA A 218 -20.06 -30.24 -7.17
C ALA A 218 -18.81 -29.95 -6.32
N ALA A 219 -17.68 -30.59 -6.64
CA ALA A 219 -16.42 -30.41 -5.92
C ALA A 219 -15.82 -29.02 -6.15
N GLU A 220 -15.83 -28.52 -7.38
CA GLU A 220 -15.42 -27.15 -7.72
C GLU A 220 -16.32 -26.12 -6.99
N GLN A 221 -17.64 -26.33 -7.07
CA GLN A 221 -18.60 -25.49 -6.38
C GLN A 221 -18.33 -25.45 -4.87
N ALA A 222 -18.08 -26.60 -4.24
CA ALA A 222 -17.81 -26.70 -2.81
C ALA A 222 -16.50 -26.03 -2.38
N ARG A 223 -15.58 -25.74 -3.32
CA ARG A 223 -14.34 -25.01 -3.04
C ARG A 223 -14.50 -23.50 -3.19
N VAL A 224 -15.26 -23.05 -4.19
CA VAL A 224 -15.39 -21.61 -4.49
C VAL A 224 -16.57 -20.98 -3.75
N HIS A 225 -17.75 -21.58 -3.79
CA HIS A 225 -18.97 -20.96 -3.27
C HIS A 225 -18.87 -20.55 -1.78
N PRO A 226 -18.33 -21.36 -0.85
CA PRO A 226 -18.25 -20.96 0.55
C PRO A 226 -17.51 -19.64 0.80
N THR A 227 -16.55 -19.28 -0.06
CA THR A 227 -15.77 -18.03 0.07
C THR A 227 -16.53 -16.81 -0.45
N LEU A 228 -17.64 -17.01 -1.15
CA LEU A 228 -18.46 -15.97 -1.76
C LEU A 228 -19.91 -15.98 -1.27
N ALA A 229 -20.26 -16.89 -0.36
CA ALA A 229 -21.65 -17.15 0.01
C ALA A 229 -22.38 -15.90 0.54
N HIS A 230 -21.65 -14.97 1.16
CA HIS A 230 -22.19 -13.69 1.63
C HIS A 230 -22.52 -12.69 0.50
N LEU A 231 -22.04 -12.93 -0.71
CA LEU A 231 -22.29 -12.13 -1.91
C LEU A 231 -23.38 -12.75 -2.81
N GLU A 232 -23.92 -13.91 -2.44
CA GLU A 232 -24.92 -14.61 -3.23
C GLU A 232 -26.22 -13.81 -3.32
N ILE A 233 -26.80 -13.77 -4.51
CA ILE A 233 -28.07 -13.12 -4.80
C ILE A 233 -28.98 -14.08 -5.57
N GLU A 234 -30.26 -13.74 -5.64
CA GLU A 234 -31.19 -14.39 -6.56
C GLU A 234 -30.77 -14.17 -8.03
N PRO A 235 -31.15 -15.08 -8.95
CA PRO A 235 -30.87 -14.95 -10.36
C PRO A 235 -31.25 -13.57 -10.90
N ALA A 236 -30.30 -12.91 -11.55
CA ALA A 236 -30.45 -11.56 -12.07
C ALA A 236 -29.76 -11.42 -13.44
N ARG A 237 -29.89 -10.23 -14.06
CA ARG A 237 -29.11 -9.89 -15.25
C ARG A 237 -27.62 -10.00 -14.92
N VAL A 238 -26.89 -10.73 -15.76
CA VAL A 238 -25.47 -11.03 -15.57
C VAL A 238 -24.62 -10.06 -16.37
N ASP A 239 -23.67 -9.41 -15.70
CA ASP A 239 -22.65 -8.58 -16.35
C ASP A 239 -21.43 -9.41 -16.76
N VAL A 240 -21.05 -10.38 -15.91
CA VAL A 240 -19.88 -11.24 -16.11
C VAL A 240 -20.24 -12.69 -15.83
N ALA A 241 -19.91 -13.58 -16.76
CA ALA A 241 -20.15 -15.02 -16.62
C ALA A 241 -18.82 -15.77 -16.55
N LEU A 242 -18.61 -16.51 -15.46
CA LEU A 242 -17.45 -17.39 -15.30
C LEU A 242 -17.85 -18.86 -15.39
N GLU A 243 -16.96 -19.67 -15.96
CA GLU A 243 -17.05 -21.11 -15.95
C GLU A 243 -15.82 -21.73 -15.26
N VAL A 244 -16.06 -22.71 -14.40
CA VAL A 244 -15.03 -23.59 -13.83
C VAL A 244 -15.22 -24.97 -14.44
N LEU A 245 -14.25 -25.37 -15.29
CA LEU A 245 -14.35 -26.56 -16.13
C LEU A 245 -13.31 -27.61 -15.71
N GLY A 246 -13.78 -28.76 -15.24
CA GLY A 246 -12.95 -29.89 -14.85
C GLY A 246 -12.38 -30.64 -16.07
N THR A 247 -11.11 -30.95 -16.01
CA THR A 247 -10.36 -31.75 -16.98
C THR A 247 -9.64 -32.90 -16.27
N PRO A 248 -9.17 -33.94 -16.99
CA PRO A 248 -8.37 -34.99 -16.36
C PRO A 248 -7.09 -34.46 -15.70
N ALA A 249 -6.57 -33.31 -16.16
CA ALA A 249 -5.35 -32.71 -15.66
C ALA A 249 -5.56 -31.66 -14.56
N GLY A 250 -6.80 -31.23 -14.31
CA GLY A 250 -7.10 -30.16 -13.35
C GLY A 250 -8.37 -29.39 -13.71
N HIS A 251 -8.34 -28.07 -13.51
CA HIS A 251 -9.50 -27.19 -13.63
C HIS A 251 -9.15 -25.93 -14.41
N VAL A 252 -9.95 -25.60 -15.43
CA VAL A 252 -9.79 -24.39 -16.23
C VAL A 252 -10.82 -23.34 -15.80
N LEU A 253 -10.37 -22.12 -15.58
CA LEU A 253 -11.20 -20.94 -15.28
C LEU A 253 -11.38 -20.13 -16.57
N VAL A 254 -12.64 -19.87 -16.95
CA VAL A 254 -13.00 -19.23 -18.22
C VAL A 254 -13.90 -18.04 -17.99
N ASP A 255 -13.49 -16.87 -18.46
CA ASP A 255 -14.27 -15.63 -18.46
C ASP A 255 -14.95 -15.46 -19.82
N GLY A 256 -16.28 -15.61 -19.84
CA GLY A 256 -17.06 -15.71 -21.07
C GLY A 256 -16.60 -16.86 -21.96
N ILE A 257 -15.81 -16.55 -22.99
CA ILE A 257 -15.24 -17.54 -23.92
C ILE A 257 -13.72 -17.73 -23.73
N ALA A 258 -13.06 -16.85 -22.99
CA ALA A 258 -11.60 -16.81 -22.89
C ALA A 258 -11.14 -17.52 -21.61
N PRO A 259 -10.35 -18.61 -21.71
CA PRO A 259 -9.69 -19.17 -20.54
C PRO A 259 -8.62 -18.19 -20.06
N PHE A 260 -8.60 -17.93 -18.76
CA PHE A 260 -7.64 -17.00 -18.15
C PHE A 260 -6.75 -17.67 -17.10
N SER A 261 -7.12 -18.84 -16.57
CA SER A 261 -6.32 -19.52 -15.56
C SER A 261 -6.55 -21.04 -15.53
N PHE A 262 -5.54 -21.78 -15.08
CA PHE A 262 -5.57 -23.23 -14.89
C PHE A 262 -5.08 -23.57 -13.49
N CYS A 263 -5.81 -24.44 -12.79
CA CYS A 263 -5.47 -24.96 -11.48
C CYS A 263 -5.34 -26.47 -11.56
N ARG A 264 -4.18 -27.02 -11.19
CA ARG A 264 -4.02 -28.47 -11.07
C ARG A 264 -4.92 -29.05 -9.98
N ASP A 265 -5.02 -28.35 -8.86
CA ASP A 265 -5.69 -28.82 -7.65
C ASP A 265 -6.91 -27.96 -7.28
N LEU A 266 -7.91 -28.61 -6.69
CA LEU A 266 -9.17 -27.98 -6.23
C LEU A 266 -8.97 -26.88 -5.18
N ASP A 267 -7.96 -27.00 -4.33
CA ASP A 267 -7.69 -26.07 -3.23
C ASP A 267 -7.13 -24.73 -3.72
N ARG A 268 -6.61 -24.67 -4.96
CA ARG A 268 -6.12 -23.44 -5.62
C ARG A 268 -7.21 -22.62 -6.31
N LEU A 269 -8.42 -23.18 -6.48
CA LEU A 269 -9.51 -22.50 -7.20
C LEU A 269 -9.98 -21.22 -6.51
N ALA A 270 -10.28 -21.28 -5.21
CA ALA A 270 -10.84 -20.13 -4.51
C ALA A 270 -9.89 -18.91 -4.45
N PRO A 271 -8.57 -19.07 -4.18
CA PRO A 271 -7.62 -17.97 -4.29
C PRO A 271 -7.58 -17.33 -5.67
N ARG A 272 -7.48 -18.13 -6.74
CA ARG A 272 -7.46 -17.63 -8.13
C ARG A 272 -8.75 -16.89 -8.47
N PHE A 273 -9.89 -17.46 -8.07
CA PHE A 273 -11.19 -16.84 -8.30
C PHE A 273 -11.32 -15.52 -7.54
N LYS A 274 -10.92 -15.47 -6.27
CA LYS A 274 -11.00 -14.26 -5.46
C LYS A 274 -10.20 -13.11 -6.08
N THR A 275 -8.96 -13.37 -6.50
CA THR A 275 -8.12 -12.38 -7.19
C THR A 275 -8.78 -11.88 -8.47
N TRP A 276 -9.28 -12.80 -9.31
CA TRP A 276 -9.98 -12.44 -10.54
C TRP A 276 -11.26 -11.63 -10.27
N LEU A 277 -12.06 -12.02 -9.28
CA LEU A 277 -13.30 -11.33 -8.90
C LEU A 277 -12.99 -9.88 -8.52
N LEU A 278 -12.02 -9.69 -7.62
CA LEU A 278 -11.62 -8.38 -7.13
C LEU A 278 -11.14 -7.49 -8.27
N GLN A 279 -10.22 -7.98 -9.11
CA GLN A 279 -9.72 -7.25 -10.27
C GLN A 279 -10.84 -6.88 -11.25
N THR A 280 -11.78 -7.80 -11.48
CA THR A 280 -12.88 -7.58 -12.43
C THR A 280 -13.86 -6.54 -11.92
N VAL A 281 -14.26 -6.58 -10.64
CA VAL A 281 -15.15 -5.57 -10.08
C VAL A 281 -14.49 -4.20 -10.03
N VAL A 282 -13.23 -4.13 -9.60
CA VAL A 282 -12.51 -2.86 -9.45
C VAL A 282 -12.34 -2.18 -10.80
N ARG A 283 -11.93 -2.91 -11.85
CA ARG A 283 -11.80 -2.35 -13.22
C ARG A 283 -13.10 -1.83 -13.82
N ARG A 284 -14.24 -2.33 -13.34
CA ARG A 284 -15.58 -1.93 -13.81
C ARG A 284 -16.20 -0.84 -12.94
N HIS A 285 -15.54 -0.50 -11.84
CA HIS A 285 -16.01 0.48 -10.89
C HIS A 285 -15.23 1.79 -11.06
N SER A 286 -15.90 2.92 -10.89
CA SER A 286 -15.25 4.22 -10.94
C SER A 286 -14.70 4.56 -9.56
N TYR A 287 -13.40 4.77 -9.47
CA TYR A 287 -12.69 5.16 -8.24
C TYR A 287 -11.52 6.06 -8.59
N PHE A 288 -10.91 6.68 -7.58
CA PHE A 288 -9.73 7.51 -7.74
C PHE A 288 -8.47 6.83 -7.19
N LEU A 289 -8.50 6.34 -5.95
CA LEU A 289 -7.39 5.63 -5.32
C LEU A 289 -7.81 4.24 -4.86
N GLU A 290 -6.94 3.26 -5.08
CA GLU A 290 -7.00 1.94 -4.49
C GLU A 290 -5.85 1.78 -3.51
N LEU A 291 -6.19 1.59 -2.23
CA LEU A 291 -5.23 1.45 -1.15
C LEU A 291 -5.19 -0.01 -0.66
N HIS A 292 -4.01 -0.51 -0.31
CA HIS A 292 -3.88 -1.75 0.44
C HIS A 292 -4.23 -1.51 1.92
N ALA A 293 -5.52 -1.56 2.24
CA ALA A 293 -6.04 -1.22 3.56
C ALA A 293 -7.21 -2.12 3.97
N GLY A 294 -7.32 -2.37 5.27
CA GLY A 294 -8.53 -2.91 5.89
C GLY A 294 -9.46 -1.75 6.23
N VAL A 295 -10.76 -1.99 6.20
CA VAL A 295 -11.76 -0.95 6.41
C VAL A 295 -12.90 -1.48 7.26
N VAL A 296 -13.16 -0.78 8.35
CA VAL A 296 -14.35 -0.99 9.18
C VAL A 296 -15.05 0.34 9.46
N SER A 297 -16.35 0.28 9.72
CA SER A 297 -17.20 1.45 9.89
C SER A 297 -18.13 1.33 11.09
N ASN A 298 -18.50 2.46 11.67
CA ASN A 298 -19.57 2.54 12.67
C ASN A 298 -20.96 2.79 12.05
N GLY A 299 -21.05 2.92 10.72
CA GLY A 299 -22.26 3.28 9.97
C GLY A 299 -22.34 4.74 9.54
N GLU A 300 -21.46 5.60 10.06
CA GLU A 300 -21.36 7.02 9.71
C GLU A 300 -19.99 7.35 9.11
N LYS A 301 -18.92 6.91 9.76
CA LYS A 301 -17.52 7.11 9.38
C LYS A 301 -16.77 5.78 9.41
N CYS A 302 -15.71 5.68 8.64
CA CYS A 302 -14.85 4.51 8.64
C CYS A 302 -13.43 4.81 9.15
N VAL A 303 -12.79 3.75 9.63
CA VAL A 303 -11.36 3.68 9.90
C VAL A 303 -10.70 2.95 8.74
N LEU A 304 -9.70 3.57 8.13
CA LEU A 304 -8.77 2.93 7.22
C LEU A 304 -7.61 2.33 8.03
N LEU A 305 -7.23 1.10 7.68
CA LEU A 305 -6.09 0.37 8.26
C LEU A 305 -5.04 0.07 7.18
N PRO A 306 -4.31 1.06 6.64
CA PRO A 306 -3.27 0.82 5.66
C PRO A 306 -2.10 0.09 6.31
N ALA A 307 -1.64 -1.00 5.70
CA ALA A 307 -0.49 -1.72 6.22
C ALA A 307 0.10 -2.67 5.19
N ALA A 308 1.43 -2.74 5.16
CA ALA A 308 2.17 -3.73 4.40
C ALA A 308 1.70 -5.17 4.67
N PRO A 309 1.81 -6.09 3.69
CA PRO A 309 1.48 -7.50 3.88
C PRO A 309 2.17 -8.10 5.11
N GLY A 310 1.44 -8.91 5.88
CA GLY A 310 1.97 -9.55 7.10
C GLY A 310 1.85 -8.74 8.39
N SER A 311 1.44 -7.47 8.34
CA SER A 311 1.33 -6.58 9.52
C SER A 311 0.16 -6.88 10.47
N GLY A 312 -0.60 -7.96 10.24
CA GLY A 312 -1.75 -8.34 11.05
C GLY A 312 -3.08 -7.65 10.68
N LYS A 313 -3.12 -6.90 9.58
CA LYS A 313 -4.30 -6.16 9.07
C LYS A 313 -5.57 -7.00 8.97
N THR A 314 -5.51 -8.16 8.31
CA THR A 314 -6.67 -9.07 8.20
C THR A 314 -7.12 -9.57 9.56
N THR A 315 -6.20 -9.90 10.47
CA THR A 315 -6.52 -10.34 11.83
C THR A 315 -7.25 -9.25 12.61
N LEU A 316 -6.75 -8.02 12.57
CA LEU A 316 -7.36 -6.87 13.25
C LEU A 316 -8.72 -6.52 12.65
N THR A 317 -8.83 -6.49 11.33
CA THR A 317 -10.08 -6.22 10.61
C THR A 317 -11.15 -7.28 10.92
N ALA A 318 -10.78 -8.56 10.91
CA ALA A 318 -11.68 -9.66 11.27
C ALA A 318 -12.17 -9.54 12.72
N ALA A 319 -11.29 -9.16 13.65
CA ALA A 319 -11.65 -8.99 15.05
C ALA A 319 -12.58 -7.79 15.29
N LEU A 320 -12.36 -6.67 14.59
CA LEU A 320 -13.24 -5.51 14.61
C LEU A 320 -14.63 -5.84 14.03
N ALA A 321 -14.68 -6.59 12.93
CA ALA A 321 -15.95 -7.08 12.37
C ALA A 321 -16.70 -8.00 13.36
N ALA A 322 -15.97 -8.90 14.03
CA ALA A 322 -16.53 -9.76 15.08
C ALA A 322 -17.01 -8.96 16.30
N ALA A 323 -16.40 -7.81 16.59
CA ALA A 323 -16.81 -6.88 17.64
C ALA A 323 -18.06 -6.04 17.29
N GLY A 324 -18.63 -6.24 16.09
CA GLY A 324 -19.90 -5.63 15.67
C GLY A 324 -19.78 -4.37 14.81
N PHE A 325 -18.56 -3.95 14.45
CA PHE A 325 -18.37 -2.89 13.47
C PHE A 325 -18.69 -3.38 12.06
N GLN A 326 -19.17 -2.48 11.20
CA GLN A 326 -19.44 -2.81 9.81
C GLN A 326 -18.14 -3.13 9.09
N TYR A 327 -18.12 -4.24 8.35
CA TYR A 327 -16.96 -4.69 7.59
C TYR A 327 -17.09 -4.23 6.16
N PHE A 328 -16.09 -3.50 5.67
CA PHE A 328 -16.04 -3.06 4.28
C PHE A 328 -15.01 -3.83 3.47
N SER A 329 -13.83 -4.15 4.01
CA SER A 329 -12.78 -4.89 3.30
C SER A 329 -11.60 -5.20 4.23
N ASP A 330 -10.81 -6.24 3.96
CA ASP A 330 -9.49 -6.45 4.59
C ASP A 330 -8.32 -6.39 3.61
N GLU A 331 -8.58 -6.20 2.31
CA GLU A 331 -7.53 -6.20 1.27
C GLU A 331 -7.38 -4.81 0.66
N ILE A 332 -8.46 -4.25 0.12
CA ILE A 332 -8.44 -2.96 -0.58
C ILE A 332 -9.40 -1.92 0.03
N ALA A 333 -9.04 -0.65 -0.03
CA ALA A 333 -9.97 0.47 0.15
C ALA A 333 -10.03 1.29 -1.15
N LEU A 334 -11.23 1.46 -1.68
CA LEU A 334 -11.46 2.31 -2.85
C LEU A 334 -11.94 3.68 -2.37
N LEU A 335 -11.18 4.74 -2.72
CA LEU A 335 -11.57 6.13 -2.48
C LEU A 335 -12.16 6.72 -3.74
N GLU A 336 -13.34 7.33 -3.60
CA GLU A 336 -14.08 7.97 -4.69
C GLU A 336 -14.01 9.49 -4.60
N GLU A 337 -13.85 10.15 -5.75
CA GLU A 337 -13.97 11.60 -5.87
C GLU A 337 -15.45 12.05 -5.79
N PRO A 338 -15.70 13.31 -5.39
CA PRO A 338 -14.71 14.35 -5.08
C PRO A 338 -14.20 14.34 -3.63
N ASP A 339 -14.92 13.69 -2.72
CA ASP A 339 -14.69 13.82 -1.27
C ASP A 339 -13.72 12.79 -0.67
N LEU A 340 -13.18 11.89 -1.51
CA LEU A 340 -12.31 10.78 -1.12
C LEU A 340 -12.98 9.89 -0.07
N GLU A 341 -14.28 9.63 -0.28
CA GLU A 341 -15.04 8.73 0.56
C GLU A 341 -14.80 7.27 0.17
N VAL A 342 -14.96 6.39 1.15
CA VAL A 342 -14.66 4.96 1.02
C VAL A 342 -15.88 4.20 0.53
N ARG A 343 -15.69 3.43 -0.54
CA ARG A 343 -16.67 2.47 -1.03
C ARG A 343 -16.54 1.12 -0.30
N PRO A 344 -17.62 0.54 0.24
CA PRO A 344 -17.59 -0.81 0.78
C PRO A 344 -17.29 -1.87 -0.31
N VAL A 345 -16.33 -2.77 -0.07
CA VAL A 345 -15.95 -3.87 -0.97
C VAL A 345 -15.84 -5.20 -0.20
N PRO A 346 -16.93 -5.72 0.39
CA PRO A 346 -16.81 -6.76 1.40
C PRO A 346 -16.61 -8.11 0.75
N ILE A 347 -15.36 -8.45 0.54
CA ILE A 347 -14.91 -9.78 0.13
C ILE A 347 -14.68 -10.67 1.35
N SER A 348 -14.46 -11.98 1.16
CA SER A 348 -14.08 -12.85 2.27
C SER A 348 -12.70 -12.48 2.82
N LEU A 349 -12.54 -12.51 4.15
CA LEU A 349 -11.27 -12.30 4.84
C LEU A 349 -10.27 -13.42 4.51
N SER A 350 -9.04 -13.05 4.15
CA SER A 350 -7.95 -14.00 3.81
C SER A 350 -7.12 -14.39 5.04
N VAL A 351 -7.55 -15.39 5.81
CA VAL A 351 -6.85 -15.76 7.06
C VAL A 351 -5.70 -16.73 6.78
N LYS A 352 -4.47 -16.25 6.98
CA LYS A 352 -3.23 -17.04 6.93
C LYS A 352 -3.13 -18.04 8.08
N SER A 353 -2.37 -19.11 7.89
CA SER A 353 -2.16 -20.16 8.91
C SER A 353 -1.73 -19.60 10.28
N GLY A 354 -0.86 -18.59 10.34
CA GLY A 354 -0.40 -17.99 11.61
C GLY A 354 -1.47 -17.22 12.39
N ALA A 355 -2.53 -16.73 11.74
CA ALA A 355 -3.64 -16.03 12.40
C ALA A 355 -4.76 -16.99 12.86
N THR A 356 -4.58 -18.28 12.62
CA THR A 356 -5.60 -19.32 12.80
C THR A 356 -6.13 -19.38 14.23
N ASP A 357 -5.23 -19.53 15.18
CA ASP A 357 -5.57 -19.78 16.56
C ASP A 357 -6.04 -18.50 17.25
N ILE A 358 -5.48 -17.36 16.83
CA ILE A 358 -5.85 -16.02 17.31
C ILE A 358 -7.32 -15.72 17.01
N LEU A 359 -7.81 -16.08 15.82
CA LEU A 359 -9.20 -15.82 15.41
C LEU A 359 -10.17 -16.94 15.79
N ALA A 360 -9.70 -18.09 16.27
CA ALA A 360 -10.55 -19.24 16.57
C ALA A 360 -11.68 -18.95 17.59
N PRO A 361 -11.46 -18.17 18.66
CA PRO A 361 -12.52 -17.81 19.61
C PRO A 361 -13.61 -16.92 18.98
N LEU A 362 -13.24 -16.10 17.99
CA LEU A 362 -14.13 -15.13 17.33
C LEU A 362 -14.92 -15.76 16.18
N PHE A 363 -14.38 -16.81 15.55
CA PHE A 363 -14.97 -17.49 14.40
C PHE A 363 -14.94 -19.03 14.58
N PRO A 364 -15.74 -19.60 15.50
CA PRO A 364 -15.72 -21.04 15.80
C PRO A 364 -16.04 -21.92 14.58
N GLN A 365 -16.86 -21.44 13.65
CA GLN A 365 -17.22 -22.10 12.39
C GLN A 365 -16.03 -22.33 11.46
N ARG A 366 -14.91 -21.63 11.66
CA ARG A 366 -13.72 -21.70 10.80
C ARG A 366 -13.12 -23.10 10.69
N ARG A 367 -13.18 -23.90 11.77
CA ARG A 367 -12.63 -25.28 11.78
C ARG A 367 -13.24 -26.19 10.71
N ARG A 368 -14.42 -25.83 10.19
CA ARG A 368 -15.14 -26.59 9.17
C ARG A 368 -14.86 -26.09 7.74
N LEU A 369 -14.11 -25.01 7.59
CA LEU A 369 -13.83 -24.40 6.30
C LEU A 369 -12.64 -25.08 5.62
N ALA A 370 -12.70 -25.15 4.29
CA ALA A 370 -11.61 -25.66 3.49
C ALA A 370 -10.34 -24.80 3.64
N ARG A 371 -9.19 -25.46 3.70
CA ARG A 371 -7.90 -24.82 3.46
C ARG A 371 -7.65 -24.73 1.96
N HIS A 372 -7.00 -23.66 1.57
CA HIS A 372 -6.63 -23.31 0.21
C HIS A 372 -5.15 -23.02 0.11
N THR A 373 -4.58 -23.19 -1.08
CA THR A 373 -3.17 -22.91 -1.36
C THR A 373 -3.09 -21.75 -2.34
N ARG A 374 -2.47 -20.65 -1.91
CA ARG A 374 -2.22 -19.46 -2.74
C ARG A 374 -1.06 -19.72 -3.72
N GLU A 375 -0.84 -18.75 -4.62
CA GLU A 375 0.20 -18.83 -5.66
C GLU A 375 1.61 -18.89 -5.09
N ASP A 376 1.83 -18.21 -3.95
CA ASP A 376 3.03 -18.22 -3.13
C ASP A 376 3.16 -19.49 -2.25
N PHE A 377 2.31 -20.49 -2.48
CA PHE A 377 2.19 -21.73 -1.71
C PHE A 377 1.77 -21.53 -0.25
N GLU A 378 1.32 -20.32 0.13
CA GLU A 378 0.81 -20.05 1.46
C GLU A 378 -0.57 -20.69 1.68
N SER A 379 -0.75 -21.35 2.82
CA SER A 379 -2.04 -21.92 3.20
C SER A 379 -2.95 -20.87 3.83
N VAL A 380 -4.15 -20.72 3.27
CA VAL A 380 -5.16 -19.75 3.72
C VAL A 380 -6.53 -20.37 3.92
N THR A 381 -7.35 -19.71 4.73
CA THR A 381 -8.76 -20.02 4.92
C THR A 381 -9.57 -18.76 4.74
N TYR A 382 -10.62 -18.83 3.94
CA TYR A 382 -11.49 -17.68 3.67
C TYR A 382 -12.63 -17.63 4.67
N LEU A 383 -12.73 -16.53 5.42
CA LEU A 383 -13.85 -16.28 6.31
C LEU A 383 -14.83 -15.32 5.66
N ASN A 384 -16.10 -15.70 5.61
CA ASN A 384 -17.14 -14.73 5.34
C ASN A 384 -17.23 -13.76 6.52
N PRO A 385 -17.39 -12.45 6.26
CA PRO A 385 -17.67 -11.49 7.31
C PRO A 385 -18.93 -11.90 8.08
N PRO A 386 -19.02 -11.62 9.39
CA PRO A 386 -20.25 -11.82 10.15
C PRO A 386 -21.44 -11.14 9.46
N ALA A 387 -22.60 -11.80 9.37
CA ALA A 387 -23.78 -11.20 8.73
C ALA A 387 -24.18 -9.85 9.37
N ALA A 388 -23.96 -9.71 10.69
CA ALA A 388 -24.21 -8.47 11.42
C ALA A 388 -23.29 -7.32 11.02
N SER A 389 -22.08 -7.59 10.49
CA SER A 389 -21.15 -6.56 10.01
C SER A 389 -21.41 -6.14 8.56
N LEU A 390 -22.29 -6.82 7.83
CA LEU A 390 -22.62 -6.50 6.43
C LEU A 390 -23.83 -5.53 6.30
N ARG A 391 -23.99 -4.64 7.27
CA ARG A 391 -25.11 -3.68 7.36
C ARG A 391 -24.74 -2.32 6.76
N TYR A 392 -24.45 -2.27 5.47
CA TYR A 392 -24.14 -1.03 4.75
C TYR A 392 -25.06 -0.87 3.54
N GLU A 393 -25.18 0.36 3.05
CA GLU A 393 -25.94 0.66 1.84
C GLU A 393 -25.04 0.45 0.62
N ALA A 394 -25.38 -0.50 -0.26
CA ALA A 394 -24.48 -0.91 -1.35
C ALA A 394 -24.01 0.23 -2.28
N ASN A 395 -24.87 1.23 -2.51
CA ASN A 395 -24.58 2.37 -3.38
C ASN A 395 -24.08 3.60 -2.63
N ARG A 396 -23.86 3.53 -1.31
CA ARG A 396 -23.34 4.62 -0.50
C ARG A 396 -21.81 4.54 -0.32
N THR A 397 -21.18 5.70 -0.26
CA THR A 397 -19.79 5.90 0.20
C THR A 397 -19.78 6.47 1.62
N TYR A 398 -18.66 6.28 2.32
CA TYR A 398 -18.53 6.67 3.72
C TYR A 398 -17.28 7.52 3.94
N PRO A 399 -17.36 8.64 4.66
CA PRO A 399 -16.20 9.45 4.96
C PRO A 399 -15.21 8.69 5.85
N ALA A 400 -13.92 8.81 5.52
CA ALA A 400 -12.85 8.37 6.42
C ALA A 400 -12.80 9.34 7.61
N GLY A 401 -13.09 8.84 8.81
CA GLY A 401 -12.87 9.61 10.05
C GLY A 401 -11.44 9.46 10.55
N TRP A 402 -10.85 8.29 10.29
CA TRP A 402 -9.58 7.89 10.87
C TRP A 402 -8.73 7.09 9.88
N ILE A 403 -7.42 7.29 9.96
CA ILE A 403 -6.40 6.39 9.42
C ILE A 403 -5.58 5.88 10.59
N VAL A 404 -5.51 4.57 10.76
CA VAL A 404 -4.70 3.93 11.81
C VAL A 404 -3.72 2.99 11.12
N PHE A 405 -2.42 3.21 11.33
CA PHE A 405 -1.35 2.36 10.79
C PHE A 405 -0.98 1.27 11.81
N PRO A 406 -1.48 0.03 11.68
CA PRO A 406 -1.15 -1.04 12.61
C PRO A 406 0.27 -1.56 12.40
N GLN A 407 0.99 -1.74 13.50
CA GLN A 407 2.33 -2.33 13.50
C GLN A 407 2.41 -3.41 14.60
N TYR A 408 2.28 -4.67 14.19
CA TYR A 408 2.44 -5.78 15.13
C TYR A 408 3.91 -6.00 15.48
N SER A 409 4.23 -5.95 16.76
CA SER A 409 5.56 -6.31 17.28
C SER A 409 5.42 -6.97 18.66
N PRO A 410 5.97 -8.17 18.90
CA PRO A 410 5.89 -8.81 20.21
C PRO A 410 6.48 -7.93 21.32
N GLY A 411 5.77 -7.82 22.44
CA GLY A 411 6.26 -7.12 23.64
C GLY A 411 6.15 -5.59 23.62
N VAL A 412 5.70 -4.97 22.53
CA VAL A 412 5.41 -3.53 22.53
C VAL A 412 4.09 -3.23 23.26
N THR A 413 4.01 -2.07 23.91
CA THR A 413 2.75 -1.58 24.47
C THR A 413 1.75 -1.33 23.34
N THR A 414 0.55 -1.89 23.46
CA THR A 414 -0.54 -1.60 22.52
C THR A 414 -1.16 -0.25 22.87
N GLU A 415 -0.97 0.74 22.01
CA GLU A 415 -1.53 2.09 22.19
C GLU A 415 -1.74 2.81 20.86
N LEU A 416 -2.67 3.77 20.83
CA LEU A 416 -2.84 4.68 19.69
C LEU A 416 -2.01 5.92 19.92
N ARG A 417 -1.07 6.20 19.00
CA ARG A 417 -0.25 7.41 19.05
C ARG A 417 -0.61 8.32 17.87
N PRO A 418 -0.97 9.59 18.08
CA PRO A 418 -1.23 10.50 16.98
C PRO A 418 0.05 10.72 16.17
N ILE A 419 -0.09 10.85 14.85
CA ILE A 419 1.01 11.18 13.93
C ILE A 419 0.68 12.41 13.09
N GLY A 420 1.71 13.12 12.62
CA GLY A 420 1.56 14.32 11.80
C GLY A 420 0.92 14.02 10.44
N LYS A 421 0.27 15.01 9.83
CA LYS A 421 -0.47 14.82 8.56
C LYS A 421 0.45 14.51 7.38
N ALA A 422 1.62 15.15 7.30
CA ALA A 422 2.55 14.89 6.20
C ALA A 422 3.17 13.49 6.33
N GLU A 423 3.50 13.07 7.55
CA GLU A 423 3.91 11.69 7.83
C GLU A 423 2.81 10.69 7.48
N ALA A 424 1.57 10.93 7.91
CA ALA A 424 0.44 10.07 7.59
C ALA A 424 0.21 9.94 6.09
N LEU A 425 0.28 11.06 5.35
CA LEU A 425 0.16 11.06 3.90
C LEU A 425 1.31 10.29 3.24
N ALA A 426 2.55 10.48 3.69
CA ALA A 426 3.70 9.74 3.18
C ALA A 426 3.59 8.23 3.42
N ARG A 427 3.12 7.82 4.61
CA ARG A 427 2.84 6.41 4.92
C ARG A 427 1.69 5.87 4.05
N LEU A 428 0.62 6.65 3.85
CA LEU A 428 -0.52 6.28 3.02
C LEU A 428 -0.14 6.09 1.54
N VAL A 429 0.68 6.99 0.98
CA VAL A 429 1.14 6.92 -0.42
C VAL A 429 1.88 5.62 -0.70
N ARG A 430 2.62 5.07 0.27
CA ARG A 430 3.30 3.77 0.14
C ARG A 430 2.34 2.58 0.05
N GLU A 431 1.11 2.76 0.53
CA GLU A 431 0.07 1.73 0.49
C GLU A 431 -0.90 1.94 -0.68
N ILE A 432 -0.66 2.92 -1.57
CA ILE A 432 -1.42 3.07 -2.81
C ILE A 432 -1.01 1.97 -3.79
N LEU A 433 -2.00 1.16 -4.20
CA LEU A 433 -1.85 0.13 -5.23
C LEU A 433 -2.07 0.71 -6.63
N VAL A 434 -3.10 1.54 -6.78
CA VAL A 434 -3.49 2.11 -8.07
C VAL A 434 -3.98 3.55 -7.88
N VAL A 435 -3.49 4.43 -8.75
CA VAL A 435 -4.09 5.74 -9.01
C VAL A 435 -4.81 5.65 -10.35
N ALA A 436 -6.14 5.80 -10.37
CA ALA A 436 -6.96 5.53 -11.55
C ALA A 436 -6.72 6.51 -12.71
N LYS A 437 -6.19 7.69 -12.40
CA LYS A 437 -5.82 8.75 -13.36
C LYS A 437 -4.54 9.45 -12.89
N PRO A 438 -3.75 10.05 -13.78
CA PRO A 438 -2.59 10.85 -13.38
C PRO A 438 -2.97 11.92 -12.34
N LEU A 439 -2.09 12.14 -11.38
CA LEU A 439 -2.22 13.22 -10.42
C LEU A 439 -1.94 14.55 -11.11
N ASP A 440 -2.66 15.56 -10.67
CA ASP A 440 -2.50 16.96 -11.06
C ASP A 440 -2.54 17.84 -9.81
N LYS A 441 -2.29 19.14 -9.97
CA LYS A 441 -2.29 20.09 -8.85
C LYS A 441 -3.63 20.10 -8.07
N ARG A 442 -4.76 19.85 -8.74
CA ARG A 442 -6.10 19.91 -8.11
C ARG A 442 -6.39 18.67 -7.28
N THR A 443 -6.04 17.50 -7.79
CA THR A 443 -6.24 16.20 -7.14
C THR A 443 -5.30 16.06 -5.93
N VAL A 444 -4.05 16.51 -6.04
CA VAL A 444 -3.14 16.57 -4.89
C VAL A 444 -3.64 17.54 -3.82
N ARG A 445 -4.18 18.71 -4.23
CA ARG A 445 -4.83 19.63 -3.29
C ARG A 445 -5.99 18.95 -2.55
N SER A 446 -6.83 18.21 -3.27
CA SER A 446 -7.98 17.50 -2.70
C SER A 446 -7.52 16.42 -1.71
N LEU A 447 -6.44 15.70 -2.01
CA LEU A 447 -5.82 14.71 -1.11
C LEU A 447 -5.26 15.37 0.17
N VAL A 448 -4.61 16.53 0.04
CA VAL A 448 -4.10 17.33 1.16
C VAL A 448 -5.24 17.84 2.04
N GLU A 449 -6.28 18.43 1.44
CA GLU A 449 -7.47 18.92 2.16
C GLU A 449 -8.23 17.79 2.85
N TRP A 450 -8.30 16.61 2.23
CA TRP A 450 -8.89 15.42 2.83
C TRP A 450 -8.10 14.95 4.06
N ILE A 451 -6.79 14.74 3.95
CA ILE A 451 -6.01 14.21 5.08
C ILE A 451 -5.97 15.17 6.28
N GLN A 452 -6.12 16.48 6.05
CA GLN A 452 -6.29 17.47 7.13
C GLN A 452 -7.55 17.21 7.98
N ARG A 453 -8.61 16.64 7.39
CA ARG A 453 -9.89 16.36 8.07
C ARG A 453 -9.94 14.97 8.72
N VAL A 454 -9.00 14.09 8.38
CA VAL A 454 -8.94 12.70 8.87
C VAL A 454 -7.99 12.62 10.06
N GLU A 455 -8.39 12.04 11.17
CA GLU A 455 -7.47 11.82 12.30
C GLU A 455 -6.49 10.67 12.00
N CYS A 456 -5.20 10.84 12.30
CA CYS A 456 -4.16 9.91 11.90
C CYS A 456 -3.41 9.37 13.12
N TYR A 457 -3.31 8.05 13.21
CA TYR A 457 -2.64 7.37 14.32
C TYR A 457 -1.71 6.27 13.81
N GLU A 458 -0.65 6.01 14.56
CA GLU A 458 0.01 4.71 14.55
C GLU A 458 -0.48 3.84 15.71
N LEU A 459 -0.47 2.53 15.49
CA LEU A 459 -0.88 1.53 16.47
C LEU A 459 0.21 0.46 16.61
N PRO A 460 1.29 0.73 17.39
CA PRO A 460 2.13 -0.34 17.91
C PRO A 460 1.24 -1.33 18.64
N ASN A 461 1.38 -2.63 18.35
CA ASN A 461 0.46 -3.62 18.88
C ASN A 461 1.14 -4.95 19.20
N SER A 462 0.88 -5.47 20.40
CA SER A 462 1.15 -6.87 20.78
C SER A 462 -0.10 -7.64 21.24
N SER A 463 -1.22 -6.94 21.49
CA SER A 463 -2.48 -7.50 22.00
C SER A 463 -3.69 -7.15 21.12
N LEU A 464 -4.24 -8.16 20.43
CA LEU A 464 -5.40 -8.00 19.55
C LEU A 464 -6.63 -7.43 20.28
N SER A 465 -6.91 -7.87 21.51
CA SER A 465 -8.06 -7.39 22.27
C SER A 465 -7.95 -5.91 22.62
N GLN A 466 -6.77 -5.46 23.04
CA GLN A 466 -6.51 -4.04 23.33
C GLN A 466 -6.60 -3.19 22.05
N ALA A 467 -6.06 -3.67 20.93
CA ALA A 467 -6.16 -2.98 19.64
C ALA A 467 -7.63 -2.80 19.20
N VAL A 468 -8.46 -3.84 19.34
CA VAL A 468 -9.90 -3.78 19.06
C VAL A 468 -10.61 -2.80 19.98
N GLU A 469 -10.26 -2.76 21.27
CA GLU A 469 -10.84 -1.84 22.23
C GLU A 469 -10.50 -0.37 21.89
N LEU A 470 -9.23 -0.07 21.61
CA LEU A 470 -8.77 1.27 21.27
C LEU A 470 -9.42 1.81 19.99
N ILE A 471 -9.42 1.03 18.90
CA ILE A 471 -10.10 1.41 17.66
C ILE A 471 -11.61 1.47 17.89
N GLY A 472 -12.16 0.58 18.72
CA GLY A 472 -13.58 0.57 19.05
C GLY A 472 -14.03 1.84 19.79
N ARG A 473 -13.17 2.43 20.63
CA ARG A 473 -13.42 3.73 21.26
C ARG A 473 -13.42 4.87 20.23
N LEU A 474 -12.50 4.86 19.26
CA LEU A 474 -12.52 5.83 18.14
C LEU A 474 -13.84 5.76 17.37
N LEU A 475 -14.25 4.54 16.97
CA LEU A 475 -15.46 4.31 16.18
C LEU A 475 -16.76 4.63 16.93
N LYS A 476 -16.78 4.56 18.27
CA LYS A 476 -17.94 4.94 19.08
C LYS A 476 -17.98 6.44 19.39
N GLY A 477 -16.91 7.17 19.10
CA GLY A 477 -16.71 8.56 19.49
C GLY A 477 -16.46 8.73 20.99
N PRO A 478 -16.11 9.95 21.46
CA PRO A 478 -16.15 10.24 22.88
C PRO A 478 -17.58 10.00 23.38
N HIS A 479 -17.75 9.13 24.37
CA HIS A 479 -18.99 9.11 25.15
C HIS A 479 -19.23 10.55 25.63
N PRO A 480 -20.37 11.20 25.33
CA PRO A 480 -20.71 12.43 26.00
C PRO A 480 -20.86 12.09 27.49
N ASN A 481 -19.86 12.49 28.28
CA ASN A 481 -19.77 12.58 29.74
C ASN A 481 -20.49 11.48 30.56
N SER A 482 -19.69 10.62 31.20
CA SER A 482 -19.94 10.23 32.58
C SER A 482 -19.21 11.18 33.52
#